data_AF-A9XIN3-F1
#
_entry.id   AF-A9XIN3-F1
#
_cell.length_a   1.000
_cell.length_b   1.000
_cell.length_c   1.000
_cell.angle_alpha   90.00
_cell.angle_beta   90.00
_cell.angle_gamma   90.00
#
_symmetry.space_group_name_H-M   'P 1'
#
loop_
_entity.id
_entity.type
_entity.pdbx_description
1 polymer ?
#
loop_
_entity_poly.entity_id
_entity_poly.type
_entity_poly.pdbx_seq_one_letter_code
_entity_poly.pdbx_strand_id
1 'polypeptide(L)' 'VSLPSSKVLTYGWNFGSMLGMVLGFQILTGNFLAFYYSNDGALAFLS' A
#
# COMPACT_ATOMS: atom_id res chain seq x y z
N VAL A 1 -15.19 18.61 -0.89
CA VAL A 1 -15.92 17.90 -1.96
C VAL A 1 -16.99 17.05 -1.32
N SER A 2 -18.25 17.15 -1.76
CA SER A 2 -19.34 16.29 -1.31
C SER A 2 -19.66 15.25 -2.39
N LEU A 3 -19.60 13.97 -2.04
CA LEU A 3 -20.06 12.89 -2.90
C LEU A 3 -21.36 12.30 -2.33
N PRO A 4 -22.41 12.11 -3.14
CA PRO A 4 -23.59 11.39 -2.69
C PRO A 4 -23.22 9.93 -2.40
N SER A 5 -23.67 9.42 -1.26
CA SER A 5 -23.41 8.04 -0.83
C SER A 5 -24.69 7.41 -0.29
N SER A 6 -24.83 6.09 -0.49
CA SER A 6 -26.00 5.34 -0.02
C SER A 6 -26.04 5.28 1.51
N LYS A 7 -27.23 5.38 2.11
CA LYS A 7 -27.42 5.29 3.57
C LYS A 7 -27.30 3.86 4.12
N VAL A 8 -27.22 2.85 3.25
CA VAL A 8 -27.24 1.41 3.63
C VAL A 8 -25.89 0.73 3.35
N LEU A 9 -24.79 1.48 3.30
CA LEU A 9 -23.46 0.90 3.12
C LEU A 9 -23.06 0.09 4.37
N THR A 10 -22.73 -1.18 4.15
CA THR A 10 -22.12 -2.04 5.18
C THR A 10 -20.65 -1.70 5.40
N TYR A 11 -20.09 -2.09 6.54
CA TYR A 11 -18.66 -1.89 6.83
C TYR A 11 -17.70 -2.45 5.76
N GLY A 12 -18.09 -3.50 5.03
CA GLY A 12 -17.26 -4.06 3.94
C GLY A 12 -16.94 -3.09 2.80
N TRP A 13 -17.72 -2.03 2.62
CA TRP A 13 -17.41 -1.01 1.59
C TRP A 13 -16.17 -0.18 1.92
N ASN A 14 -15.66 -0.24 3.16
CA ASN A 14 -14.41 0.42 3.53
C ASN A 14 -13.16 -0.32 3.01
N PHE A 15 -13.27 -1.56 2.50
CA PHE A 15 -12.09 -2.28 2.01
C PHE A 15 -11.41 -1.57 0.84
N GLY A 16 -12.15 -0.85 0.00
CA GLY A 16 -11.55 -0.06 -1.09
C GLY A 16 -10.60 1.03 -0.58
N SER A 17 -10.99 1.79 0.44
CA SER A 17 -10.13 2.83 1.03
C SER A 17 -8.96 2.24 1.82
N MET A 18 -9.19 1.11 2.50
CA MET A 18 -8.11 0.36 3.16
C MET A 18 -7.07 -0.13 2.14
N LEU A 19 -7.49 -0.66 0.99
CA LEU A 19 -6.57 -1.07 -0.08
C LEU A 19 -5.76 0.11 -0.62
N GLY A 20 -6.38 1.28 -0.83
CA GLY A 20 -5.67 2.49 -1.22
C GLY A 20 -4.62 2.92 -0.20
N MET A 21 -4.95 2.84 1.09
CA MET A 21 -4.02 3.12 2.19
C MET A 21 -2.85 2.13 2.22
N VAL A 22 -3.12 0.83 2.09
CA VAL A 22 -2.11 -0.22 2.02
C VAL A 22 -1.20 0.00 0.82
N LEU A 23 -1.74 0.28 -0.36
CA LEU A 23 -0.95 0.57 -1.56
C LEU A 23 -0.01 1.76 -1.35
N GLY A 24 -0.52 2.86 -0.80
CA GLY A 24 0.30 4.04 -0.49
C GLY A 24 1.42 3.71 0.49
N PHE A 25 1.12 2.95 1.55
CA PHE A 25 2.12 2.50 2.52
C PHE A 25 3.19 1.61 1.87
N GLN A 26 2.79 0.65 1.04
CA GLN A 26 3.71 -0.27 0.34
C GLN A 26 4.63 0.46 -0.65
N ILE A 27 4.11 1.44 -1.40
CA ILE A 27 4.94 2.23 -2.32
C ILE A 27 5.97 3.05 -1.55
N LEU A 28 5.55 3.74 -0.48
CA LEU A 28 6.45 4.57 0.32
C LEU A 28 7.53 3.74 1.00
N THR A 29 7.14 2.70 1.73
CA THR A 29 8.09 1.82 2.43
C THR A 29 8.99 1.05 1.46
N GLY A 30 8.44 0.52 0.37
CA GLY A 30 9.19 -0.13 -0.70
C GLY A 30 10.23 0.77 -1.36
N ASN A 31 9.90 2.06 -1.56
CA ASN A 31 10.85 3.04 -2.10
C ASN A 31 12.04 3.26 -1.16
N PHE A 32 11.80 3.40 0.16
CA PHE A 32 12.89 3.52 1.12
C PHE A 32 13.73 2.23 1.21
N LEU A 33 13.08 1.06 1.19
CA LEU A 33 13.79 -0.23 1.16
C LEU A 33 14.66 -0.36 -0.09
N ALA A 34 14.21 0.13 -1.25
CA ALA A 34 14.95 0.07 -2.50
C ALA A 34 16.29 0.85 -2.47
N PHE A 35 16.45 1.83 -1.57
CA PHE A 35 17.74 2.52 -1.41
C PHE A 35 18.81 1.67 -0.71
N TYR A 36 18.42 0.62 0.02
CA TYR A 36 19.32 -0.26 0.76
C TYR A 36 19.42 -1.66 0.15
N TYR A 37 18.46 -2.04 -0.69
CA TYR A 37 18.42 -3.34 -1.34
C TYR A 37 19.43 -3.47 -2.49
N SER A 38 20.12 -4.61 -2.58
CA SER A 38 20.94 -5.00 -3.73
C SER A 38 20.26 -6.09 -4.55
N ASN A 39 20.16 -5.91 -5.87
CA ASN A 39 19.44 -6.84 -6.73
C ASN A 39 20.26 -8.06 -7.21
N ASP A 40 21.51 -8.18 -6.76
CA ASP A 40 22.37 -9.33 -7.07
C ASP A 40 21.92 -10.56 -6.27
N GLY A 41 21.77 -11.71 -6.94
CA GLY A 41 21.23 -12.92 -6.32
C GLY A 41 22.06 -13.47 -5.15
N ALA A 42 23.37 -13.20 -5.11
CA ALA A 42 24.21 -13.58 -3.98
C ALA A 42 24.08 -12.62 -2.79
N LEU A 43 23.65 -11.37 -3.05
CA LEU A 43 23.58 -10.30 -2.05
C LEU A 43 22.15 -9.98 -1.60
N ALA A 44 21.11 -10.38 -2.33
CA ALA A 44 19.72 -10.00 -2.06
C ALA A 44 19.19 -10.40 -0.68
N PHE A 45 19.71 -11.48 -0.09
CA PHE A 45 19.36 -11.91 1.28
C PHE A 45 20.31 -11.35 2.36
N LEU A 46 21.44 -10.79 1.95
CA LEU A 46 22.45 -10.19 2.82
C LEU A 46 22.29 -8.68 2.97
N SER A 47 21.77 -8.01 1.93
CA SER A 47 21.45 -6.58 1.90
C SER A 47 20.29 -6.23 2.83
#